data_AF-A0A923CHI9-F1
#
_entry.id   AF-A0A923CHI9-F1
#
_cell.length_a   1.000
_cell.length_b   1.000
_cell.length_c   1.000
_cell.angle_alpha   90.00
_cell.angle_beta   90.00
_cell.angle_gamma   90.00
#
_symmetry.space_group_name_H-M   'P 1'
#
loop_
_entity.id
_entity.type
_entity.pdbx_description
1 polymer ?
#
loop_
_entity_poly.entity_id
_entity_poly.type
_entity_poly.pdbx_seq_one_letter_code
_entity_poly.pdbx_strand_id
1 'polypeptide(L)'
;MKKLNLSILLFVIAGVICFLSINSYLVAQSNCPVSLTVSYADIQQLSISDVDFEHFESRTLLFTLRIKNDTNVDVNARLKLIVNIKLASGKRYEPAYIFTNGNILIRPGTLTLTNMDFNDPRYRLNSEDTPEKDEVKRNVQDVALATGKFPTGKYSFYFTIENTICGVITSGDPVVLNLENPTRVDLRAPDDGETTSPFPLFEFYHDGVKAELTVAELRAEQSREDAITRQPPMVNVALSGTNSFLYSGGRPLESGKTYVWRVVSKTAGPAGSEIEVSSPIGLFYVSNEIQTGGSGDSKSQDKSIDDVLKLLDEMFGQQYPELIASLKKSKFTFDNGSLDGTSLSKDDLLKLLRQLQADAVDINLNVE
;
A
#
# COMPACT_ATOMS: atom_id res chain seq x y z
N MET A 1 -13.42 -51.88 -46.00
CA MET A 1 -13.10 -52.73 -44.83
C MET A 1 -11.66 -53.22 -44.95
N LYS A 2 -10.73 -52.65 -44.20
CA LYS A 2 -9.34 -53.12 -44.09
C LYS A 2 -9.10 -53.55 -42.65
N LYS A 3 -8.83 -54.84 -42.43
CA LYS A 3 -8.40 -55.38 -41.14
C LYS A 3 -6.96 -54.94 -40.89
N LEU A 4 -6.74 -54.17 -39.83
CA LEU A 4 -5.40 -53.78 -39.38
C LEU A 4 -4.88 -54.87 -38.43
N ASN A 5 -3.70 -55.41 -38.74
CA ASN A 5 -3.05 -56.50 -38.01
C ASN A 5 -2.58 -56.04 -36.62
N LEU A 6 -3.18 -56.63 -35.58
CA LEU A 6 -2.90 -56.39 -34.16
C LEU A 6 -1.49 -56.85 -33.71
N SER A 7 -0.71 -57.48 -34.57
CA SER A 7 0.57 -58.11 -34.22
C SER A 7 1.77 -57.14 -34.25
N ILE A 8 1.65 -55.96 -34.87
CA ILE A 8 2.73 -54.97 -34.95
C ILE A 8 2.75 -54.03 -33.71
N LEU A 9 1.63 -53.90 -33.00
CA LEU A 9 1.54 -53.01 -31.84
C LEU A 9 2.26 -53.58 -30.58
N LEU A 10 2.43 -54.90 -30.48
CA LEU A 10 3.09 -55.52 -29.32
C LEU A 10 4.62 -55.42 -29.35
N PHE A 11 5.25 -55.31 -30.52
CA PHE A 11 6.71 -55.21 -30.64
C PHE A 11 7.26 -53.80 -30.39
N VAL A 12 6.43 -52.77 -30.55
CA VAL A 12 6.82 -51.38 -30.26
C VAL A 12 6.79 -51.08 -28.75
N ILE A 13 5.92 -51.76 -27.99
CA ILE A 13 5.82 -51.54 -26.54
C ILE A 13 6.95 -52.22 -25.77
N ALA A 14 7.46 -53.36 -26.25
CA ALA A 14 8.61 -54.03 -25.62
C ALA A 14 9.95 -53.33 -25.90
N GLY A 15 10.09 -52.61 -27.02
CA GLY A 15 11.30 -51.84 -27.36
C GLY A 15 11.45 -50.52 -26.59
N VAL A 16 10.35 -49.92 -26.14
CA VAL A 16 10.36 -48.64 -25.41
C VAL A 16 10.65 -48.81 -23.91
N ILE A 17 10.45 -50.00 -23.34
CA ILE A 17 10.72 -50.26 -21.93
C ILE A 17 12.21 -50.53 -21.65
N CYS A 18 13.01 -50.92 -22.66
CA CYS A 18 14.44 -51.21 -22.51
C CYS A 18 15.37 -49.99 -22.68
N PHE A 19 14.84 -48.80 -23.01
CA PHE A 19 15.62 -47.55 -23.10
C PHE A 19 15.33 -46.55 -21.96
N LEU A 20 14.56 -46.96 -20.94
CA LEU A 20 14.27 -46.14 -19.75
C LEU A 20 15.11 -46.49 -18.53
N SER A 21 16.17 -47.30 -18.67
CA SER A 21 17.25 -47.39 -17.69
C SER A 21 18.34 -46.36 -18.00
N ILE A 22 17.95 -45.09 -18.17
CA ILE A 22 18.89 -43.98 -18.08
C ILE A 22 19.24 -43.91 -16.60
N ASN A 23 20.50 -44.21 -16.32
CA ASN A 23 21.17 -44.02 -15.03
C ASN A 23 20.67 -42.73 -14.38
N SER A 24 19.79 -42.86 -13.40
CA SER A 24 19.60 -41.87 -12.36
C SER A 24 20.90 -41.83 -11.58
N TYR A 25 21.89 -41.10 -12.09
CA TYR A 25 22.98 -40.59 -11.29
C TYR A 25 22.31 -39.71 -10.24
N LEU A 26 21.99 -40.32 -9.10
CA LEU A 26 21.84 -39.62 -7.84
C LEU A 26 23.21 -38.96 -7.62
N VAL A 27 23.38 -37.76 -8.17
CA VAL A 27 24.40 -36.84 -7.70
C VAL A 27 24.06 -36.69 -6.23
N ALA A 28 24.88 -37.31 -5.38
CA ALA A 28 24.84 -37.05 -3.95
C ALA A 28 24.97 -35.54 -3.84
N GLN A 29 23.84 -34.86 -3.59
CA GLN A 29 23.81 -33.45 -3.26
C GLN A 29 24.66 -33.39 -2.00
N SER A 30 25.94 -33.01 -2.16
CA SER A 30 26.81 -32.80 -1.01
C SER A 30 26.13 -31.68 -0.24
N ASN A 31 25.48 -32.03 0.87
CA ASN A 31 24.78 -31.07 1.70
C ASN A 31 25.75 -29.93 1.99
N CYS A 32 25.47 -28.75 1.44
CA CYS A 32 26.35 -27.62 1.68
C CYS A 32 26.33 -27.35 3.18
N PRO A 33 27.51 -27.29 3.84
CA PRO A 33 27.58 -27.10 5.28
C PRO A 33 27.13 -25.71 5.73
N VAL A 34 26.96 -24.78 4.79
CA VAL A 34 26.58 -23.40 5.03
C VAL A 34 25.18 -23.14 4.50
N SER A 35 24.38 -22.41 5.26
CA SER A 35 23.09 -21.86 4.81
C SER A 35 23.02 -20.36 5.08
N LEU A 36 22.26 -19.66 4.24
CA LEU A 36 22.07 -18.22 4.32
C LEU A 36 20.57 -17.94 4.43
N THR A 37 20.20 -17.20 5.47
CA THR A 37 18.84 -16.66 5.64
C THR A 37 18.93 -15.16 5.83
N VAL A 38 17.90 -14.44 5.37
CA VAL A 38 17.85 -12.98 5.41
C VAL A 38 16.53 -12.54 6.00
N SER A 39 16.57 -11.51 6.83
CA SER A 39 15.40 -10.82 7.40
C SER A 39 15.56 -9.32 7.23
N TYR A 40 14.48 -8.59 7.00
CA TYR A 40 14.51 -7.15 6.78
C TYR A 40 13.24 -6.48 7.31
N ALA A 41 13.31 -5.17 7.50
CA ALA A 41 12.14 -4.35 7.82
C ALA A 41 11.56 -3.76 6.54
N ASP A 42 10.24 -3.67 6.45
CA ASP A 42 9.60 -2.97 5.34
C ASP A 42 9.85 -1.47 5.50
N ILE A 43 10.59 -0.91 4.55
CA ILE A 43 10.99 0.50 4.53
C ILE A 43 10.47 1.10 3.26
N GLN A 44 9.68 2.17 3.42
CA GLN A 44 9.07 2.87 2.31
C GLN A 44 9.79 4.15 1.97
N GLN A 45 10.65 4.67 2.83
CA GLN A 45 11.48 5.81 2.47
C GLN A 45 12.89 5.65 2.99
N LEU A 46 13.85 6.05 2.17
CA LEU A 46 15.25 6.16 2.56
C LEU A 46 15.74 7.58 2.29
N SER A 47 16.43 8.14 3.26
CA SER A 47 17.22 9.37 3.11
C SER A 47 18.63 9.01 2.67
N ILE A 48 19.32 9.95 2.03
CA ILE A 48 20.74 9.80 1.72
C ILE A 48 21.63 9.68 2.96
N SER A 49 21.18 10.21 4.10
CA SER A 49 21.86 10.03 5.39
C SER A 49 21.87 8.58 5.88
N ASP A 50 20.96 7.77 5.35
CA ASP A 50 20.74 6.41 5.85
C ASP A 50 21.62 5.41 5.13
N VAL A 51 21.93 5.64 3.85
CA VAL A 51 22.69 4.72 3.00
C VAL A 51 23.64 5.49 2.09
N ASP A 52 24.94 5.22 2.22
CA ASP A 52 25.95 5.56 1.24
C ASP A 52 26.24 4.31 0.37
N PHE A 53 25.71 4.28 -0.85
CA PHE A 53 25.92 3.16 -1.77
C PHE A 53 27.36 3.07 -2.32
N GLU A 54 28.15 4.14 -2.24
CA GLU A 54 29.53 4.12 -2.74
C GLU A 54 30.45 3.33 -1.79
N HIS A 55 30.25 3.53 -0.49
CA HIS A 55 31.05 2.87 0.56
C HIS A 55 30.29 1.74 1.28
N PHE A 56 29.01 1.54 0.95
CA PHE A 56 28.07 0.68 1.67
C PHE A 56 28.03 0.99 3.17
N GLU A 57 28.09 2.26 3.54
CA GLU A 57 27.93 2.70 4.92
C GLU A 57 26.46 2.99 5.20
N SER A 58 25.93 2.46 6.30
CA SER A 58 24.55 2.71 6.70
C SER A 58 24.47 2.98 8.19
N ARG A 59 23.62 3.93 8.57
CA ARG A 59 23.29 4.22 9.98
C ARG A 59 22.01 3.57 10.45
N THR A 60 21.21 3.08 9.51
CA THR A 60 19.94 2.41 9.78
C THR A 60 20.06 0.92 9.47
N LEU A 61 19.49 0.07 10.33
CA LEU A 61 19.30 -1.34 10.03
C LEU A 61 18.28 -1.50 8.90
N LEU A 62 18.73 -2.00 7.75
CA LEU A 62 17.87 -2.34 6.60
C LEU A 62 17.59 -3.84 6.57
N PHE A 63 18.62 -4.65 6.79
CA PHE A 63 18.52 -6.11 6.75
C PHE A 63 19.56 -6.78 7.65
N THR A 64 19.26 -8.01 8.00
CA THR A 64 20.10 -8.92 8.79
C THR A 64 20.27 -10.23 8.03
N LEU A 65 21.51 -10.60 7.77
CA LEU A 65 21.95 -11.88 7.26
C LEU A 65 22.26 -12.82 8.42
N ARG A 66 21.79 -14.06 8.35
CA ARG A 66 22.17 -15.14 9.25
C ARG A 66 22.78 -16.25 8.42
N ILE A 67 24.08 -16.42 8.58
CA ILE A 67 24.90 -17.42 7.91
C ILE A 67 25.18 -18.52 8.92
N LYS A 68 24.63 -19.72 8.70
CA LYS A 68 24.78 -20.85 9.60
C LYS A 68 25.77 -21.84 9.00
N ASN A 69 26.78 -22.23 9.77
CA ASN A 69 27.70 -23.32 9.46
C ASN A 69 27.40 -24.51 10.40
N ASP A 70 26.87 -25.58 9.82
CA ASP A 70 26.45 -26.80 10.52
C ASP A 70 27.59 -27.82 10.70
N THR A 71 28.82 -27.45 10.37
CA THR A 71 30.00 -28.30 10.59
C THR A 71 30.77 -27.90 11.83
N ASN A 72 31.69 -28.78 12.24
CA ASN A 72 32.62 -28.53 13.35
C ASN A 72 33.94 -27.89 12.90
N VAL A 73 34.03 -27.44 11.64
CA VAL A 73 35.23 -26.83 11.07
C VAL A 73 34.91 -25.46 10.50
N ASP A 74 35.89 -24.57 10.53
CA ASP A 74 35.75 -23.26 9.92
C ASP A 74 35.63 -23.37 8.39
N VAL A 75 34.75 -22.55 7.81
CA VAL A 75 34.49 -22.54 6.37
C VAL A 75 34.87 -21.18 5.79
N ASN A 76 35.77 -21.17 4.81
CA ASN A 76 36.10 -19.95 4.06
C ASN A 76 35.09 -19.74 2.93
N ALA A 77 34.48 -18.56 2.86
CA ALA A 77 33.54 -18.21 1.81
C ALA A 77 33.66 -16.73 1.41
N ARG A 78 32.99 -16.34 0.34
CA ARG A 78 32.84 -14.94 -0.07
C ARG A 78 31.37 -14.58 -0.14
N LEU A 79 31.00 -13.44 0.40
CA LEU A 79 29.67 -12.86 0.27
C LEU A 79 29.63 -11.97 -0.97
N LYS A 80 28.62 -12.18 -1.80
CA LYS A 80 28.31 -11.36 -2.95
C LYS A 80 26.88 -10.83 -2.82
N LEU A 81 26.75 -9.51 -2.91
CA LEU A 81 25.50 -8.77 -2.91
C LEU A 81 25.26 -8.20 -4.30
N ILE A 82 24.09 -8.48 -4.87
CA ILE A 82 23.62 -7.88 -6.12
C ILE A 82 22.41 -7.00 -5.80
N VAL A 83 22.46 -5.75 -6.22
CA VAL A 83 21.36 -4.79 -6.06
C VAL A 83 20.72 -4.55 -7.41
N ASN A 84 19.42 -4.86 -7.51
CA ASN A 84 18.59 -4.54 -8.66
C ASN A 84 17.66 -3.38 -8.31
N ILE A 85 17.49 -2.44 -9.24
CA ILE A 85 16.67 -1.24 -9.03
C ILE A 85 15.66 -1.09 -10.15
N LYS A 86 14.38 -0.97 -9.82
CA LYS A 86 13.30 -0.62 -10.74
C LYS A 86 12.64 0.67 -10.27
N LEU A 87 12.88 1.77 -10.96
CA LEU A 87 12.33 3.07 -10.61
C LEU A 87 10.86 3.18 -11.01
N ALA A 88 10.11 4.06 -10.33
CA ALA A 88 8.73 4.39 -10.68
C ALA A 88 8.59 4.99 -12.09
N SER A 89 9.66 5.61 -12.62
CA SER A 89 9.75 6.08 -14.01
C SER A 89 9.74 4.95 -15.05
N GLY A 90 9.83 3.69 -14.62
CA GLY A 90 9.90 2.51 -15.48
C GLY A 90 11.32 2.07 -15.84
N LYS A 91 12.35 2.89 -15.54
CA LYS A 91 13.75 2.50 -15.71
C LYS A 91 14.11 1.30 -14.82
N ARG A 92 14.91 0.38 -15.35
CA ARG A 92 15.36 -0.85 -14.67
C ARG A 92 16.87 -0.97 -14.77
N TYR A 93 17.49 -1.40 -13.68
CA TYR A 93 18.92 -1.64 -13.57
C TYR A 93 19.17 -2.99 -12.91
N GLU A 94 19.66 -3.96 -13.69
CA GLU A 94 19.74 -5.38 -13.31
C GLU A 94 21.01 -6.02 -13.89
N PRO A 95 22.17 -5.94 -13.21
CA PRO A 95 22.37 -5.40 -11.86
C PRO A 95 22.74 -3.91 -11.83
N ALA A 96 22.15 -3.16 -10.91
CA ALA A 96 22.50 -1.78 -10.65
C ALA A 96 23.89 -1.68 -9.99
N TYR A 97 24.09 -2.47 -8.93
CA TYR A 97 25.36 -2.59 -8.22
C TYR A 97 25.67 -4.06 -7.94
N ILE A 98 26.95 -4.39 -7.98
CA ILE A 98 27.47 -5.66 -7.50
C ILE A 98 28.52 -5.33 -6.45
N PHE A 99 28.42 -5.99 -5.31
CA PHE A 99 29.36 -5.87 -4.22
C PHE A 99 29.89 -7.24 -3.82
N THR A 100 31.20 -7.34 -3.60
CA THR A 100 31.85 -8.56 -3.13
C THR A 100 32.83 -8.26 -2.02
N ASN A 101 32.88 -9.12 -1.01
CA ASN A 101 33.93 -9.06 0.01
C ASN A 101 35.08 -10.02 -0.31
N GLY A 102 36.15 -9.87 0.48
CA GLY A 102 37.22 -10.86 0.53
C GLY A 102 36.77 -12.18 1.17
N ASN A 103 37.71 -13.11 1.36
CA ASN A 103 37.41 -14.36 2.04
C ASN A 103 37.03 -14.09 3.51
N ILE A 104 35.84 -14.52 3.90
CA ILE A 104 35.33 -14.50 5.27
C ILE A 104 35.43 -15.90 5.89
N LEU A 105 35.81 -15.94 7.16
CA LEU A 105 35.90 -17.16 7.95
C LEU A 105 34.59 -17.38 8.71
N ILE A 106 33.78 -18.35 8.29
CA ILE A 106 32.51 -18.73 8.93
C ILE A 106 32.79 -19.87 9.90
N ARG A 107 32.87 -19.55 11.19
CA ARG A 107 33.07 -20.54 12.27
C ARG A 107 31.82 -21.40 12.49
N PRO A 108 31.95 -22.59 13.10
CA PRO A 108 30.81 -23.39 13.55
C PRO A 108 29.77 -22.56 14.30
N GLY A 109 28.48 -22.74 13.95
CA GLY A 109 27.37 -21.98 14.52
C GLY A 109 26.81 -20.92 13.56
N THR A 110 26.29 -19.82 14.11
CA THR A 110 25.60 -18.78 13.33
C THR A 110 26.38 -17.47 13.36
N LEU A 111 26.86 -17.04 12.20
CA LEU A 111 27.35 -15.69 11.97
C LEU A 111 26.17 -14.79 11.59
N THR A 112 25.95 -13.72 12.36
CA THR A 112 24.94 -12.71 12.06
C THR A 112 25.64 -11.45 11.57
N LEU A 113 25.24 -10.97 10.40
CA LEU A 113 25.71 -9.72 9.81
C LEU A 113 24.51 -8.83 9.52
N THR A 114 24.66 -7.54 9.72
CA THR A 114 23.71 -6.51 9.31
C THR A 114 24.34 -5.67 8.21
N ASN A 115 23.54 -4.86 7.54
CA ASN A 115 24.07 -3.88 6.60
C ASN A 115 25.05 -2.89 7.23
N MET A 116 25.03 -2.70 8.55
CA MET A 116 25.97 -1.83 9.28
C MET A 116 27.34 -2.50 9.52
N ASP A 117 27.41 -3.84 9.47
CA ASP A 117 28.65 -4.59 9.70
C ASP A 117 29.60 -4.55 8.49
N PHE A 118 29.13 -4.10 7.32
CA PHE A 118 29.95 -4.04 6.11
C PHE A 118 30.94 -2.87 6.07
N ASN A 119 30.94 -1.99 7.08
CA ASN A 119 32.06 -1.07 7.27
C ASN A 119 33.23 -1.72 8.02
N ASP A 120 33.02 -2.88 8.68
CA ASP A 120 34.11 -3.62 9.30
C ASP A 120 35.06 -4.17 8.21
N PRO A 121 36.38 -3.93 8.29
CA PRO A 121 37.34 -4.46 7.32
C PRO A 121 37.25 -5.97 7.08
N ARG A 122 36.75 -6.73 8.06
CA ARG A 122 36.55 -8.19 7.96
C ARG A 122 35.43 -8.57 6.99
N TYR A 123 34.40 -7.73 6.85
CA TYR A 123 33.22 -8.00 6.05
C TYR A 123 33.02 -6.99 4.91
N ARG A 124 33.98 -6.07 4.74
CA ARG A 124 33.88 -4.96 3.82
C ARG A 124 33.53 -5.40 2.41
N LEU A 125 32.43 -4.86 1.92
CA LEU A 125 31.96 -5.02 0.56
C LEU A 125 32.69 -4.03 -0.35
N ASN A 126 33.25 -4.53 -1.45
CA ASN A 126 33.87 -3.71 -2.48
C ASN A 126 32.92 -3.67 -3.68
N SER A 127 32.67 -2.47 -4.20
CA SER A 127 31.89 -2.32 -5.43
C SER A 127 32.68 -2.86 -6.62
N GLU A 128 32.03 -3.70 -7.40
CA GLU A 128 32.48 -4.07 -8.75
C GLU A 128 31.91 -3.07 -9.75
N ASP A 129 32.60 -2.87 -10.87
CA ASP A 129 32.09 -2.04 -11.95
C ASP A 129 30.96 -2.76 -12.69
N THR A 130 29.83 -2.08 -12.84
CA THR A 130 28.70 -2.53 -13.65
C THR A 130 28.58 -1.64 -14.90
N PRO A 131 28.12 -2.16 -16.05
CA PRO A 131 27.92 -1.34 -17.26
C PRO A 131 26.96 -0.16 -17.05
N GLU A 132 26.05 -0.29 -16.08
CA GLU A 132 25.01 0.71 -15.79
C GLU A 132 25.41 1.69 -14.68
N LYS A 133 26.60 1.55 -14.07
CA LYS A 133 27.04 2.32 -12.90
C LYS A 133 26.87 3.84 -13.06
N ASP A 134 27.23 4.39 -14.21
CA ASP A 134 27.10 5.82 -14.49
C ASP A 134 25.64 6.28 -14.67
N GLU A 135 24.77 5.41 -15.21
CA GLU A 135 23.36 5.73 -15.35
C GLU A 135 22.63 5.59 -14.00
N VAL A 136 22.97 4.57 -13.21
CA VAL A 136 22.46 4.39 -11.84
C VAL A 136 22.88 5.57 -10.97
N LYS A 137 24.16 5.98 -11.02
CA LYS A 137 24.64 7.16 -10.31
C LYS A 137 23.81 8.41 -10.63
N ARG A 138 23.60 8.70 -11.92
CA ARG A 138 22.82 9.88 -12.35
C ARG A 138 21.34 9.83 -11.97
N ASN A 139 20.69 8.68 -12.08
CA ASN A 139 19.24 8.58 -11.87
C ASN A 139 18.85 8.21 -10.44
N VAL A 140 19.79 7.72 -9.62
CA VAL A 140 19.55 7.29 -8.24
C VAL A 140 20.34 8.15 -7.27
N GLN A 141 21.67 8.11 -7.35
CA GLN A 141 22.54 8.80 -6.38
C GLN A 141 22.43 10.33 -6.50
N ASP A 142 22.51 10.88 -7.70
CA ASP A 142 22.45 12.35 -7.91
C ASP A 142 21.06 12.90 -7.54
N VAL A 143 20.00 12.13 -7.80
CA VAL A 143 18.63 12.50 -7.39
C VAL A 143 18.50 12.44 -5.87
N ALA A 144 19.07 11.42 -5.22
CA ALA A 144 19.09 11.32 -3.76
C ALA A 144 19.90 12.45 -3.11
N LEU A 145 21.03 12.84 -3.69
CA LEU A 145 21.83 13.99 -3.26
C LEU A 145 21.07 15.30 -3.44
N ALA A 146 20.36 15.47 -4.56
CA ALA A 146 19.62 16.70 -4.85
C ALA A 146 18.37 16.88 -3.98
N THR A 147 17.65 15.79 -3.69
CA THR A 147 16.36 15.84 -2.98
C THR A 147 16.46 15.46 -1.50
N GLY A 148 17.60 14.91 -1.07
CA GLY A 148 17.78 14.29 0.24
C GLY A 148 17.09 12.92 0.39
N LYS A 149 16.37 12.43 -0.62
CA LYS A 149 15.57 11.20 -0.57
C LYS A 149 15.86 10.29 -1.76
N PHE A 150 15.88 8.98 -1.53
CA PHE A 150 16.01 8.03 -2.64
C PHE A 150 14.79 8.11 -3.58
N PRO A 151 15.01 7.96 -4.91
CA PRO A 151 13.90 7.91 -5.85
C PRO A 151 12.95 6.75 -5.58
N THR A 152 11.66 7.02 -5.78
CA THR A 152 10.59 6.03 -5.69
C THR A 152 10.86 4.86 -6.63
N GLY A 153 10.69 3.64 -6.12
CA GLY A 153 10.94 2.42 -6.87
C GLY A 153 11.13 1.19 -5.99
N LYS A 154 11.36 0.05 -6.64
CA LYS A 154 11.66 -1.23 -6.00
C LYS A 154 13.16 -1.49 -6.03
N TYR A 155 13.74 -1.68 -4.85
CA TYR A 155 15.16 -2.00 -4.64
C TYR A 155 15.26 -3.41 -4.11
N SER A 156 15.86 -4.31 -4.88
CA SER A 156 15.94 -5.74 -4.56
C SER A 156 17.39 -6.14 -4.31
N PHE A 157 17.68 -6.69 -3.14
CA PHE A 157 19.01 -7.10 -2.72
C PHE A 157 19.08 -8.63 -2.70
N TYR A 158 19.95 -9.19 -3.53
CA TYR A 158 20.19 -10.62 -3.65
C TYR A 158 21.53 -10.95 -2.99
N PHE A 159 21.51 -11.89 -2.04
CA PHE A 159 22.71 -12.29 -1.32
C PHE A 159 23.11 -13.70 -1.75
N THR A 160 24.40 -13.86 -2.02
CA THR A 160 24.99 -15.15 -2.37
C THR A 160 26.26 -15.38 -1.57
N ILE A 161 26.50 -16.63 -1.18
CA ILE A 161 27.75 -17.08 -0.57
C ILE A 161 28.44 -18.00 -1.55
N GLU A 162 29.64 -17.63 -1.95
CA GLU A 162 30.51 -18.46 -2.78
C GLU A 162 31.47 -19.23 -1.88
N ASN A 163 31.46 -20.55 -1.97
CA ASN A 163 32.28 -21.43 -1.17
C ASN A 163 32.99 -22.47 -2.04
N THR A 164 34.24 -22.78 -1.72
CA THR A 164 35.05 -23.73 -2.50
C THR A 164 34.58 -25.18 -2.41
N ILE A 165 33.84 -25.54 -1.35
CA ILE A 165 33.36 -26.91 -1.08
C ILE A 165 32.02 -27.14 -1.79
N CYS A 166 31.09 -26.21 -1.72
CA CYS A 166 29.71 -26.41 -2.18
C CYS A 166 29.25 -25.48 -3.32
N GLY A 167 30.14 -24.63 -3.84
CA GLY A 167 29.82 -23.70 -4.93
C GLY A 167 29.07 -22.45 -4.44
N VAL A 168 28.06 -22.01 -5.20
CA VAL A 168 27.29 -20.79 -4.91
C VAL A 168 25.99 -21.14 -4.19
N ILE A 169 25.81 -20.56 -3.01
CA ILE A 169 24.60 -20.65 -2.20
C ILE A 169 23.86 -19.33 -2.35
N THR A 170 22.60 -19.35 -2.75
CA THR A 170 21.77 -18.14 -2.86
C THR A 170 20.82 -18.07 -1.66
N SER A 171 20.61 -16.88 -1.09
CA SER A 171 19.51 -16.67 -0.15
C SER A 171 18.19 -17.03 -0.81
N GLY A 172 17.22 -17.59 -0.07
CA GLY A 172 15.92 -17.97 -0.62
C GLY A 172 15.21 -16.82 -1.33
N ASP A 173 14.71 -15.86 -0.56
CA ASP A 173 14.04 -14.66 -1.08
C ASP A 173 14.96 -13.43 -1.01
N PRO A 174 14.92 -12.51 -1.99
CA PRO A 174 15.64 -11.25 -1.91
C PRO A 174 15.02 -10.32 -0.86
N VAL A 175 15.83 -9.41 -0.32
CA VAL A 175 15.31 -8.27 0.44
C VAL A 175 14.72 -7.28 -0.55
N VAL A 176 13.46 -6.89 -0.36
CA VAL A 176 12.77 -5.97 -1.24
C VAL A 176 12.35 -4.74 -0.45
N LEU A 177 12.88 -3.57 -0.83
CA LEU A 177 12.46 -2.27 -0.33
C LEU A 177 11.61 -1.60 -1.41
N ASN A 178 10.35 -1.30 -1.10
CA ASN A 178 9.44 -0.59 -1.99
C ASN A 178 9.40 0.88 -1.55
N LEU A 179 10.28 1.69 -2.13
CA LEU A 179 10.39 3.09 -1.77
C LEU A 179 9.27 3.91 -2.41
N GLU A 180 8.54 4.61 -1.58
CA GLU A 180 7.46 5.53 -1.84
C GLU A 180 7.85 6.90 -1.28
N ASN A 181 7.68 7.95 -2.07
CA ASN A 181 7.81 9.30 -1.59
C ASN A 181 6.39 9.86 -1.56
N PRO A 182 5.69 9.79 -0.42
CA PRO A 182 4.37 10.39 -0.34
C PRO A 182 4.53 11.87 -0.67
N THR A 183 3.87 12.30 -1.74
CA THR A 183 4.09 13.66 -2.27
C THR A 183 2.93 14.57 -1.98
N ARG A 184 1.75 14.00 -1.72
CA ARG A 184 0.52 14.79 -1.69
C ARG A 184 -0.55 14.14 -0.83
N VAL A 185 -1.16 14.97 0.00
CA VAL A 185 -2.44 14.67 0.64
C VAL A 185 -3.44 15.69 0.14
N ASP A 186 -4.51 15.21 -0.50
CA ASP A 186 -5.55 16.04 -1.07
C ASP A 186 -6.86 15.88 -0.32
N LEU A 187 -7.46 17.02 0.04
CA LEU A 187 -8.80 17.05 0.61
C LEU A 187 -9.82 17.03 -0.52
N ARG A 188 -10.89 16.22 -0.40
CA ARG A 188 -11.95 16.08 -1.41
C ARG A 188 -13.32 16.48 -0.89
N ALA A 189 -13.65 16.10 0.33
CA ALA A 189 -14.88 16.51 1.00
C ALA A 189 -14.65 16.51 2.52
N PRO A 190 -15.17 17.49 3.27
CA PRO A 190 -15.79 18.71 2.77
C PRO A 190 -14.78 19.62 2.05
N ASP A 191 -15.22 20.29 0.99
CA ASP A 191 -14.45 21.33 0.29
C ASP A 191 -14.18 22.55 1.19
N ASP A 192 -13.17 23.35 0.86
CA ASP A 192 -12.86 24.57 1.63
C ASP A 192 -14.01 25.58 1.52
N GLY A 193 -14.65 25.85 2.65
CA GLY A 193 -15.82 26.71 2.77
C GLY A 193 -17.16 26.00 2.55
N GLU A 194 -17.18 24.68 2.40
CA GLU A 194 -18.43 23.91 2.24
C GLU A 194 -19.28 23.95 3.51
N THR A 195 -20.60 23.88 3.36
CA THR A 195 -21.53 23.69 4.49
C THR A 195 -22.03 22.26 4.52
N THR A 196 -21.86 21.57 5.64
CA THR A 196 -22.19 20.15 5.81
C THR A 196 -23.16 19.92 6.95
N SER A 197 -23.63 18.67 7.07
CA SER A 197 -24.45 18.23 8.20
C SER A 197 -23.60 18.12 9.49
N PRO A 198 -24.23 17.93 10.65
CA PRO A 198 -23.53 17.61 11.91
C PRO A 198 -22.67 16.33 11.90
N PHE A 199 -22.78 15.51 10.85
CA PHE A 199 -22.08 14.24 10.68
C PHE A 199 -21.42 14.17 9.29
N PRO A 200 -20.41 15.00 9.01
CA PRO A 200 -19.79 15.05 7.69
C PRO A 200 -19.08 13.72 7.35
N LEU A 201 -19.14 13.36 6.07
CA LEU A 201 -18.23 12.39 5.47
C LEU A 201 -16.97 13.13 5.02
N PHE A 202 -15.83 12.71 5.57
CA PHE A 202 -14.53 13.20 5.12
C PHE A 202 -14.00 12.28 4.02
N GLU A 203 -13.64 12.86 2.89
CA GLU A 203 -13.01 12.17 1.77
C GLU A 203 -11.70 12.89 1.41
N PHE A 204 -10.65 12.12 1.21
CA PHE A 204 -9.32 12.63 0.91
C PHE A 204 -8.54 11.61 0.09
N TYR A 205 -7.42 12.02 -0.47
CA TYR A 205 -6.46 11.12 -1.10
C TYR A 205 -5.13 11.21 -0.36
N HIS A 206 -4.57 10.06 0.00
CA HIS A 206 -3.18 9.95 0.41
C HIS A 206 -2.54 8.71 -0.21
N ASP A 207 -1.23 8.76 -0.35
CA ASP A 207 -0.38 7.69 -0.88
C ASP A 207 0.42 6.96 0.21
N GLY A 208 0.25 7.33 1.49
CA GLY A 208 0.88 6.62 2.61
C GLY A 208 0.09 5.40 3.11
N VAL A 209 0.72 4.58 3.96
CA VAL A 209 0.10 3.36 4.53
C VAL A 209 -0.93 3.68 5.59
N LYS A 210 -0.70 4.76 6.33
CA LYS A 210 -1.61 5.27 7.35
C LYS A 210 -1.90 6.73 7.09
N ALA A 211 -3.03 7.19 7.61
CA ALA A 211 -3.36 8.60 7.69
C ALA A 211 -3.85 8.94 9.10
N GLU A 212 -3.67 10.18 9.52
CA GLU A 212 -4.23 10.73 10.75
C GLU A 212 -5.13 11.90 10.38
N LEU A 213 -6.43 11.75 10.64
CA LEU A 213 -7.43 12.79 10.43
C LEU A 213 -7.66 13.54 11.74
N THR A 214 -7.46 14.86 11.71
CA THR A 214 -7.79 15.75 12.83
C THR A 214 -8.89 16.72 12.43
N VAL A 215 -9.91 16.87 13.28
CA VAL A 215 -11.00 17.85 13.14
C VAL A 215 -11.08 18.70 14.40
N ALA A 216 -11.18 20.03 14.25
CA ALA A 216 -11.24 20.97 15.36
C ALA A 216 -12.21 22.12 15.09
N GLU A 217 -12.77 22.70 16.16
CA GLU A 217 -13.61 23.91 16.08
C GLU A 217 -12.73 25.16 15.87
N LEU A 218 -13.11 26.02 14.92
CA LEU A 218 -12.47 27.30 14.67
C LEU A 218 -13.21 28.43 15.39
N ARG A 219 -12.52 29.12 16.32
CA ARG A 219 -13.06 30.29 17.03
C ARG A 219 -12.77 31.59 16.26
N ALA A 220 -13.59 32.62 16.47
CA ALA A 220 -13.54 33.87 15.71
C ALA A 220 -12.18 34.59 15.70
N GLU A 221 -11.35 34.42 16.73
CA GLU A 221 -10.03 35.07 16.86
C GLU A 221 -8.87 34.10 16.61
N GLN A 222 -9.15 32.86 16.22
CA GLN A 222 -8.15 31.79 16.10
C GLN A 222 -7.76 31.57 14.64
N SER A 223 -6.48 31.31 14.38
CA SER A 223 -6.03 30.86 13.05
C SER A 223 -6.41 29.39 12.79
N ARG A 224 -6.38 28.96 11.52
CA ARG A 224 -6.66 27.56 11.17
C ARG A 224 -5.61 26.62 11.79
N GLU A 225 -4.36 27.05 11.80
CA GLU A 225 -3.20 26.34 12.37
C GLU A 225 -3.32 26.19 13.89
N ASP A 226 -3.69 27.27 14.59
CA ASP A 226 -3.91 27.23 16.03
C ASP A 226 -5.09 26.34 16.41
N ALA A 227 -6.13 26.28 15.57
CA ALA A 227 -7.28 25.40 15.79
C ALA A 227 -6.92 23.92 15.69
N ILE A 228 -6.15 23.54 14.67
CA ILE A 228 -5.70 22.15 14.47
C ILE A 228 -4.71 21.68 15.55
N THR A 229 -3.85 22.56 16.05
CA THR A 229 -2.83 22.21 17.06
C THR A 229 -3.37 22.17 18.49
N ARG A 230 -4.56 22.74 18.73
CA ARG A 230 -5.18 22.79 20.05
C ARG A 230 -5.68 21.41 20.50
N GLN A 231 -5.38 21.07 21.76
CA GLN A 231 -5.83 19.84 22.42
C GLN A 231 -6.95 20.12 23.45
N PRO A 232 -7.95 19.23 23.60
CA PRO A 232 -8.22 18.09 22.72
C PRO A 232 -8.93 18.54 21.42
N PRO A 233 -8.63 17.91 20.27
CA PRO A 233 -9.41 18.10 19.05
C PRO A 233 -10.81 17.49 19.20
N MET A 234 -11.73 17.84 18.30
CA MET A 234 -13.06 17.22 18.25
C MET A 234 -12.95 15.74 17.89
N VAL A 235 -12.14 15.44 16.88
CA VAL A 235 -11.75 14.09 16.49
C VAL A 235 -10.27 14.08 16.14
N ASN A 236 -9.58 13.04 16.58
CA ASN A 236 -8.30 12.62 16.04
C ASN A 236 -8.36 11.10 15.86
N VAL A 237 -8.30 10.63 14.61
CA VAL A 237 -8.43 9.22 14.26
C VAL A 237 -7.30 8.79 13.33
N ALA A 238 -6.67 7.67 13.68
CA ALA A 238 -5.74 6.97 12.82
C ALA A 238 -6.51 6.05 11.86
N LEU A 239 -6.24 6.21 10.57
CA LEU A 239 -6.85 5.51 9.46
C LEU A 239 -5.78 4.67 8.77
N SER A 240 -6.13 3.48 8.29
CA SER A 240 -5.19 2.54 7.65
C SER A 240 -5.83 1.97 6.40
N GLY A 241 -5.24 2.27 5.24
CA GLY A 241 -5.74 1.81 3.95
C GLY A 241 -7.10 2.38 3.52
N THR A 242 -7.54 3.50 4.12
CA THR A 242 -8.85 4.12 3.81
C THR A 242 -8.69 5.61 3.53
N ASN A 243 -9.36 6.06 2.48
CA ASN A 243 -9.37 7.44 1.99
C ASN A 243 -10.65 8.21 2.38
N SER A 244 -11.45 7.64 3.28
CA SER A 244 -12.67 8.28 3.77
C SER A 244 -12.93 7.94 5.24
N PHE A 245 -13.67 8.83 5.91
CA PHE A 245 -14.07 8.68 7.29
C PHE A 245 -15.42 9.36 7.53
N LEU A 246 -16.42 8.58 7.93
CA LEU A 246 -17.72 9.12 8.36
C LEU A 246 -17.64 9.52 9.84
N TYR A 247 -17.95 10.78 10.13
CA TYR A 247 -18.05 11.27 11.51
C TYR A 247 -19.32 10.73 12.17
N SER A 248 -19.27 9.52 12.74
CA SER A 248 -20.46 8.84 13.32
C SER A 248 -20.33 8.45 14.80
N GLY A 249 -19.14 8.59 15.41
CA GLY A 249 -18.85 8.07 16.75
C GLY A 249 -18.81 9.10 17.89
N GLY A 250 -19.05 10.39 17.61
CA GLY A 250 -18.83 11.50 18.54
C GLY A 250 -20.07 12.34 18.85
N ARG A 251 -19.87 13.40 19.66
CA ARG A 251 -20.87 14.46 19.82
C ARG A 251 -21.11 15.10 18.43
N PRO A 252 -22.36 15.27 17.99
CA PRO A 252 -22.66 15.92 16.72
C PRO A 252 -21.97 17.28 16.64
N LEU A 253 -21.48 17.66 15.46
CA LEU A 253 -20.95 18.99 15.27
C LEU A 253 -22.07 20.02 15.44
N GLU A 254 -21.77 21.16 16.06
CA GLU A 254 -22.79 22.14 16.42
C GLU A 254 -23.13 23.02 15.20
N SER A 255 -24.41 23.09 14.85
CA SER A 255 -24.90 23.97 13.79
C SER A 255 -24.54 25.44 14.05
N GLY A 256 -24.15 26.15 12.99
CA GLY A 256 -23.71 27.55 13.04
C GLY A 256 -22.25 27.73 13.44
N LYS A 257 -21.50 26.65 13.74
CA LYS A 257 -20.06 26.72 13.99
C LYS A 257 -19.24 26.46 12.73
N THR A 258 -18.01 26.95 12.78
CA THR A 258 -16.98 26.71 11.76
C THR A 258 -15.99 25.69 12.30
N TYR A 259 -15.60 24.76 11.45
CA TYR A 259 -14.64 23.70 11.77
C TYR A 259 -13.51 23.71 10.76
N VAL A 260 -12.36 23.20 11.20
CA VAL A 260 -11.21 22.95 10.36
C VAL A 260 -10.80 21.50 10.46
N TRP A 261 -10.20 20.98 9.39
CA TRP A 261 -9.71 19.63 9.36
C TRP A 261 -8.41 19.49 8.58
N ARG A 262 -7.62 18.49 8.94
CA ARG A 262 -6.34 18.17 8.31
C ARG A 262 -6.14 16.67 8.29
N VAL A 263 -5.52 16.19 7.22
CA VAL A 263 -5.06 14.81 7.10
C VAL A 263 -3.54 14.79 7.05
N VAL A 264 -2.93 13.92 7.84
CA VAL A 264 -1.48 13.67 7.84
C VAL A 264 -1.24 12.26 7.36
N SER A 265 -0.70 12.10 6.16
CA SER A 265 -0.27 10.81 5.63
C SER A 265 1.03 10.39 6.30
N LYS A 266 1.12 9.12 6.71
CA LYS A 266 2.29 8.54 7.37
C LYS A 266 2.82 7.35 6.58
N THR A 267 4.12 7.38 6.30
CA THR A 267 4.84 6.26 5.67
C THR A 267 5.93 5.72 6.59
N ALA A 268 6.22 4.43 6.44
CA ALA A 268 7.25 3.77 7.22
C ALA A 268 8.65 4.26 6.80
N GLY A 269 9.29 4.97 7.71
CA GLY A 269 10.66 5.42 7.60
C GLY A 269 11.67 4.40 8.16
N PRO A 270 12.96 4.70 8.04
CA PRO A 270 14.04 3.88 8.58
C PRO A 270 13.90 3.71 10.11
N ALA A 271 14.29 2.54 10.63
CA ALA A 271 14.25 2.20 12.06
C ALA A 271 12.87 2.34 12.74
N GLY A 272 11.78 2.26 11.96
CA GLY A 272 10.42 2.37 12.48
C GLY A 272 9.98 3.81 12.76
N SER A 273 10.71 4.82 12.27
CA SER A 273 10.23 6.20 12.26
C SER A 273 9.02 6.34 11.31
N GLU A 274 8.13 7.29 11.59
CA GLU A 274 7.06 7.65 10.66
C GLU A 274 7.42 8.98 9.99
N ILE A 275 7.27 9.02 8.67
CA ILE A 275 7.46 10.26 7.89
C ILE A 275 6.09 10.80 7.58
N GLU A 276 5.88 12.06 7.93
CA GLU A 276 4.57 12.70 7.88
C GLU A 276 4.49 13.72 6.75
N VAL A 277 3.43 13.62 5.95
CA VAL A 277 3.06 14.60 4.93
C VAL A 277 1.69 15.14 5.26
N SER A 278 1.62 16.44 5.56
CA SER A 278 0.35 17.10 5.92
C SER A 278 -0.37 17.64 4.69
N SER A 279 -1.69 17.52 4.68
CA SER A 279 -2.55 18.28 3.77
C SER A 279 -2.56 19.78 4.13
N PRO A 280 -3.06 20.65 3.24
CA PRO A 280 -3.60 21.95 3.65
C PRO A 280 -4.67 21.78 4.74
N ILE A 281 -4.94 22.85 5.48
CA ILE A 281 -6.03 22.86 6.48
C ILE A 281 -7.32 23.31 5.80
N GLY A 282 -8.25 22.37 5.61
CA GLY A 282 -9.58 22.63 5.07
C GLY A 282 -10.48 23.26 6.13
N LEU A 283 -11.40 24.12 5.70
CA LEU A 283 -12.40 24.79 6.52
C LEU A 283 -13.79 24.39 6.04
N PHE A 284 -14.74 24.17 6.94
CA PHE A 284 -16.14 23.94 6.58
C PHE A 284 -17.08 24.49 7.67
N TYR A 285 -18.35 24.65 7.31
CA TYR A 285 -19.42 25.12 8.17
C TYR A 285 -20.40 23.99 8.45
N VAL A 286 -21.07 24.03 9.60
CA VAL A 286 -22.09 23.03 9.94
C VAL A 286 -23.45 23.69 9.99
N SER A 287 -24.43 23.09 9.32
CA SER A 287 -25.82 23.53 9.30
C SER A 287 -26.76 22.34 9.47
N ASN A 288 -27.83 22.51 10.24
CA ASN A 288 -28.92 21.54 10.30
C ASN A 288 -29.78 21.55 9.02
N GLU A 289 -29.71 22.62 8.23
CA GLU A 289 -30.32 22.71 6.91
C GLU A 289 -29.27 22.29 5.88
N ILE A 290 -29.39 21.07 5.35
CA ILE A 290 -28.56 20.61 4.24
C ILE A 290 -28.96 21.42 3.00
N GLN A 291 -28.28 22.53 2.74
CA GLN A 291 -28.36 23.22 1.47
C GLN A 291 -27.64 22.36 0.43
N THR A 292 -28.32 21.34 -0.10
CA THR A 292 -27.88 20.66 -1.32
C THR A 292 -27.83 21.71 -2.42
N GLY A 293 -26.62 22.16 -2.75
CA GLY A 293 -26.31 23.22 -3.70
C GLY A 293 -26.94 22.97 -5.07
N GLY A 294 -28.19 23.42 -5.22
CA GLY A 294 -28.93 23.47 -6.46
C GLY A 294 -29.55 24.84 -6.56
N SER A 295 -28.77 25.82 -7.03
CA SER A 295 -29.24 27.15 -7.36
C SER A 295 -30.27 27.05 -8.49
N GLY A 296 -31.55 27.04 -8.13
CA GLY A 296 -32.62 27.01 -9.10
C GLY A 296 -33.97 27.17 -8.42
N ASP A 297 -34.50 28.39 -8.48
CA ASP A 297 -35.89 28.77 -8.23
C ASP A 297 -36.84 27.64 -8.67
N SER A 298 -37.19 26.78 -7.74
CA SER A 298 -38.15 25.70 -7.97
C SER A 298 -39.27 25.93 -7.00
N LYS A 299 -40.32 26.58 -7.51
CA LYS A 299 -41.66 26.43 -6.96
C LYS A 299 -41.84 24.96 -6.64
N SER A 300 -42.17 24.66 -5.39
CA SER A 300 -42.43 23.33 -4.86
C SER A 300 -43.55 22.67 -5.66
N GLN A 301 -43.15 22.10 -6.79
CA GLN A 301 -43.95 21.17 -7.55
C GLN A 301 -43.91 19.90 -6.71
N ASP A 302 -45.04 19.60 -6.08
CA ASP A 302 -45.26 18.42 -5.25
C ASP A 302 -44.93 17.16 -6.06
N LYS A 303 -43.64 16.78 -6.08
CA LYS A 303 -43.16 15.62 -6.83
C LYS A 303 -43.78 14.41 -6.17
N SER A 304 -44.51 13.60 -6.95
CA SER A 304 -45.30 12.50 -6.40
C SER A 304 -44.39 11.46 -5.74
N ILE A 305 -44.93 10.70 -4.77
CA ILE A 305 -44.27 9.50 -4.24
C ILE A 305 -43.91 8.53 -5.39
N ASP A 306 -44.67 8.59 -6.47
CA ASP A 306 -44.42 7.81 -7.68
C ASP A 306 -43.03 8.06 -8.27
N ASP A 307 -42.46 9.26 -8.13
CA ASP A 307 -41.11 9.57 -8.63
C ASP A 307 -40.03 8.83 -7.82
N VAL A 308 -40.24 8.69 -6.51
CA VAL A 308 -39.34 7.91 -5.61
C VAL A 308 -39.43 6.43 -5.97
N LEU A 309 -40.65 5.91 -6.08
CA LEU A 309 -40.89 4.50 -6.41
C LEU A 309 -40.35 4.13 -7.79
N LYS A 310 -40.46 5.04 -8.77
CA LYS A 310 -39.89 4.84 -10.11
C LYS A 310 -38.37 4.76 -10.06
N LEU A 311 -37.73 5.65 -9.31
CA LEU A 311 -36.27 5.66 -9.20
C LEU A 311 -35.74 4.43 -8.46
N LEU A 312 -36.42 3.98 -7.40
CA LEU A 312 -36.11 2.73 -6.71
C LEU A 312 -36.28 1.51 -7.62
N ASP A 313 -37.32 1.50 -8.47
CA ASP A 313 -37.53 0.44 -9.46
C ASP A 313 -36.44 0.43 -10.54
N GLU A 314 -35.99 1.60 -11.00
CA GLU A 314 -34.88 1.71 -11.95
C GLU A 314 -33.54 1.22 -11.35
N MET A 315 -33.28 1.50 -10.07
CA MET A 315 -32.04 1.08 -9.40
C MET A 315 -32.05 -0.39 -8.97
N PHE A 316 -33.19 -0.86 -8.42
CA PHE A 316 -33.25 -2.12 -7.68
C PHE A 316 -34.28 -3.11 -8.24
N GLY A 317 -35.10 -2.73 -9.21
CA GLY A 317 -36.22 -3.54 -9.69
C GLY A 317 -35.80 -4.90 -10.27
N GLN A 318 -34.60 -4.99 -10.87
CA GLN A 318 -34.08 -6.27 -11.35
C GLN A 318 -33.61 -7.18 -10.21
N GLN A 319 -33.04 -6.62 -9.14
CA GLN A 319 -32.46 -7.37 -8.04
C GLN A 319 -33.50 -7.75 -6.98
N TYR A 320 -34.50 -6.89 -6.75
CA TYR A 320 -35.52 -7.03 -5.70
C TYR A 320 -36.95 -6.76 -6.21
N PRO A 321 -37.45 -7.50 -7.22
CA PRO A 321 -38.75 -7.23 -7.85
C PRO A 321 -39.93 -7.36 -6.88
N GLU A 322 -39.87 -8.29 -5.92
CA GLU A 322 -40.94 -8.51 -4.93
C GLU A 322 -41.05 -7.36 -3.92
N LEU A 323 -39.92 -6.78 -3.51
CA LEU A 323 -39.88 -5.62 -2.61
C LEU A 323 -40.52 -4.40 -3.27
N ILE A 324 -40.13 -4.11 -4.52
CA ILE A 324 -40.68 -2.99 -5.28
C ILE A 324 -42.19 -3.17 -5.53
N ALA A 325 -42.63 -4.40 -5.85
CA ALA A 325 -44.05 -4.70 -5.99
C ALA A 325 -44.82 -4.50 -4.66
N SER A 326 -44.22 -4.89 -3.54
CA SER A 326 -44.78 -4.68 -2.20
C SER A 326 -44.92 -3.19 -1.86
N LEU A 327 -43.89 -2.39 -2.12
CA LEU A 327 -43.89 -0.93 -1.91
C LEU A 327 -44.94 -0.22 -2.77
N LYS A 328 -45.09 -0.62 -4.04
CA LYS A 328 -46.13 -0.10 -4.93
C LYS A 328 -47.53 -0.45 -4.42
N LYS A 329 -47.71 -1.65 -3.84
CA LYS A 329 -49.01 -2.12 -3.33
C LYS A 329 -49.38 -1.52 -1.97
N SER A 330 -48.40 -1.25 -1.11
CA SER A 330 -48.62 -0.73 0.24
C SER A 330 -49.08 0.72 0.27
N LYS A 331 -49.08 1.42 -0.87
CA LYS A 331 -49.28 2.88 -0.95
C LYS A 331 -48.33 3.60 0.01
N PHE A 332 -47.07 3.20 -0.03
CA PHE A 332 -46.00 3.74 0.80
C PHE A 332 -46.10 5.26 0.91
N THR A 333 -46.33 5.78 2.11
CA THR A 333 -46.24 7.21 2.40
C THR A 333 -44.88 7.48 3.05
N PHE A 334 -44.15 8.42 2.48
CA PHE A 334 -42.91 8.89 3.08
C PHE A 334 -43.24 10.07 3.99
N ASP A 335 -43.71 9.75 5.20
CA ASP A 335 -44.22 10.76 6.12
C ASP A 335 -43.10 11.40 6.95
N ASN A 336 -42.06 10.64 7.31
CA ASN A 336 -40.82 11.10 7.92
C ASN A 336 -39.74 10.02 7.80
N GLY A 337 -38.64 10.30 7.13
CA GLY A 337 -37.42 9.51 7.23
C GLY A 337 -36.37 10.26 8.04
N SER A 338 -35.39 9.54 8.59
CA SER A 338 -34.16 10.18 9.06
C SER A 338 -32.95 9.49 8.47
N LEU A 339 -31.97 10.29 8.08
CA LEU A 339 -30.64 9.82 7.69
C LEU A 339 -29.67 10.44 8.69
N ASP A 340 -28.93 9.60 9.41
CA ASP A 340 -28.00 10.01 10.47
C ASP A 340 -28.64 10.94 11.52
N GLY A 341 -29.89 10.66 11.89
CA GLY A 341 -30.63 11.44 12.89
C GLY A 341 -31.14 12.80 12.41
N THR A 342 -30.86 13.21 11.18
CA THR A 342 -31.47 14.39 10.55
C THR A 342 -32.78 14.00 9.86
N SER A 343 -33.82 14.82 9.98
CA SER A 343 -35.07 14.58 9.26
C SER A 343 -34.83 14.70 7.76
N LEU A 344 -35.05 13.62 7.03
CA LEU A 344 -34.91 13.56 5.59
C LEU A 344 -36.23 13.98 4.96
N SER A 345 -36.23 15.07 4.19
CA SER A 345 -37.39 15.43 3.39
C SER A 345 -37.51 14.50 2.18
N LYS A 346 -38.68 14.46 1.57
CA LYS A 346 -38.91 13.69 0.34
C LYS A 346 -38.02 14.16 -0.82
N ASP A 347 -37.79 15.48 -0.92
CA ASP A 347 -36.92 16.05 -1.95
C ASP A 347 -35.45 15.68 -1.70
N ASP A 348 -35.02 15.61 -0.45
CA ASP A 348 -33.66 15.17 -0.09
C ASP A 348 -33.45 13.70 -0.42
N LEU A 349 -34.46 12.85 -0.13
CA LEU A 349 -34.42 11.44 -0.52
C LEU A 349 -34.30 11.27 -2.05
N LEU A 350 -35.06 12.04 -2.83
CA LEU A 350 -34.97 12.01 -4.29
C LEU A 350 -33.59 12.44 -4.81
N LYS A 351 -33.00 13.48 -4.20
CA LYS A 351 -31.64 13.93 -4.56
C LYS A 351 -30.62 12.85 -4.25
N LEU A 352 -30.69 12.27 -3.05
CA LEU A 352 -29.79 11.20 -2.60
C LEU A 352 -29.85 10.00 -3.54
N LEU A 353 -31.05 9.50 -3.86
CA LEU A 353 -31.22 8.36 -4.75
C LEU A 353 -30.67 8.63 -6.16
N ARG A 354 -30.85 9.86 -6.70
CA ARG A 354 -30.29 10.23 -8.01
C ARG A 354 -28.77 10.32 -7.99
N GLN A 355 -28.21 10.84 -6.91
CA GLN A 355 -26.76 10.90 -6.73
C GLN A 355 -26.17 9.48 -6.68
N LEU A 356 -26.77 8.60 -5.89
CA LEU A 356 -26.39 7.19 -5.82
C LEU A 356 -26.49 6.47 -7.18
N GLN A 357 -27.51 6.78 -7.98
CA GLN A 357 -27.64 6.26 -9.35
C GLN A 357 -26.53 6.78 -10.28
N ALA A 358 -26.18 8.06 -10.17
CA ALA A 358 -25.15 8.70 -11.00
C ALA A 358 -23.74 8.19 -10.68
N ASP A 359 -23.47 7.94 -9.39
CA ASP A 359 -22.16 7.52 -8.89
C ASP A 359 -21.91 6.00 -9.08
N ALA A 360 -22.89 5.26 -9.64
CA ALA A 360 -22.82 3.82 -9.88
C ALA A 360 -22.37 3.00 -8.66
N VAL A 361 -22.78 3.43 -7.46
CA VAL A 361 -22.44 2.77 -6.20
C VAL A 361 -23.21 1.45 -6.11
N ASP A 362 -22.49 0.34 -5.89
CA ASP A 362 -23.10 -0.95 -5.56
C ASP A 362 -23.72 -0.87 -4.15
N ILE A 363 -25.05 -0.78 -4.09
CA ILE A 363 -25.80 -0.73 -2.83
C ILE A 363 -26.44 -2.08 -2.58
N ASN A 364 -26.04 -2.74 -1.48
CA ASN A 364 -26.77 -3.90 -0.97
C ASN A 364 -27.84 -3.45 0.03
N LEU A 365 -29.10 -3.65 -0.32
CA LEU A 365 -30.23 -3.45 0.60
C LEU A 365 -30.38 -4.69 1.48
N ASN A 366 -30.12 -4.54 2.78
CA ASN A 366 -30.56 -5.51 3.77
C ASN A 366 -32.00 -5.17 4.17
N VAL A 367 -32.94 -6.03 3.81
CA VAL A 367 -34.33 -5.93 4.23
C VAL A 367 -34.48 -6.84 5.46
N GLU A 368 -34.74 -6.25 6.63
CA GLU A 368 -35.16 -6.98 7.83
C GLU A 368 -36.69 -7.14 7.90
#